data_AF-A0A9X4EAM1-F1
#
_entry.id   AF-A0A9X4EAM1-F1
#
_cell.length_a   1.000
_cell.length_b   1.000
_cell.length_c   1.000
_cell.angle_alpha   90.00
_cell.angle_beta   90.00
_cell.angle_gamma   90.00
#
_symmetry.space_group_name_H-M   'P 1'
#
loop_
_entity.id
_entity.type
_entity.pdbx_description
1 polymer ?
#
loop_
_entity_poly.entity_id
_entity_poly.type
_entity_poly.pdbx_seq_one_letter_code
_entity_poly.pdbx_strand_id
1 'polypeptide(L)'
;MTAGIMAILEFGFFVFLATAGLSVLVSLGAHVHGLVVEHLADVSGLRQQLARYARLANGLSERVDARKDGAGNAATVLFSAQRQEAQLKKKVRELETAPHRFIRSLGPELLPNRPFEFMVMNSSVSHQVKRGDRHAFYDNSWARPVPVHIWATSLEEARAEYERAYPRMLGFKVTHAQALSADVAVTDPATMALDPAP
;
A
#
# COMPACT_ATOMS: atom_id res chain seq x y z
N MET A 1 -101.80 6.49 30.74
CA MET A 1 -100.35 6.18 30.84
C MET A 1 -99.63 6.24 29.50
N THR A 2 -100.31 6.05 28.36
CA THR A 2 -99.71 6.08 27.00
C THR A 2 -99.22 7.45 26.53
N ALA A 3 -99.93 8.54 26.87
CA ALA A 3 -99.56 9.90 26.46
C ALA A 3 -98.24 10.41 27.07
N GLY A 4 -97.94 10.05 28.33
CA GLY A 4 -96.67 10.43 28.98
C GLY A 4 -95.47 9.70 28.40
N ILE A 5 -95.64 8.45 27.95
CA ILE A 5 -94.58 7.66 27.31
C ILE A 5 -94.24 8.25 25.93
N MET A 6 -95.25 8.66 25.14
CA MET A 6 -95.02 9.30 23.84
C MET A 6 -94.27 10.64 23.98
N ALA A 7 -94.64 11.49 24.95
CA ALA A 7 -93.96 12.77 25.16
C ALA A 7 -92.47 12.61 25.55
N ILE A 8 -92.14 11.59 26.36
CA ILE A 8 -90.75 11.28 26.73
C ILE A 8 -89.96 10.78 25.51
N LEU A 9 -90.58 9.96 24.65
CA LEU A 9 -89.94 9.47 23.42
C LEU A 9 -89.71 10.60 22.40
N GLU A 10 -90.66 11.51 22.23
CA GLU A 10 -90.52 12.68 21.34
C GLU A 10 -89.42 13.63 21.83
N PHE A 11 -89.37 13.90 23.14
CA PHE A 11 -88.30 14.70 23.73
C PHE A 11 -86.92 14.03 23.59
N GLY A 12 -86.83 12.73 23.88
CA GLY A 12 -85.60 11.96 23.70
C GLY A 12 -85.12 11.93 22.26
N PHE A 13 -86.04 11.79 21.30
CA PHE A 13 -85.75 11.84 19.87
C PHE A 13 -85.26 13.22 19.42
N PHE A 14 -85.87 14.30 19.92
CA PHE A 14 -85.46 15.65 19.59
C PHE A 14 -84.07 15.98 20.15
N VAL A 15 -83.80 15.61 21.40
CA VAL A 15 -82.47 15.77 22.02
C VAL A 15 -81.42 14.94 21.28
N PHE A 16 -81.75 13.71 20.88
CA PHE A 16 -80.86 12.87 20.07
C PHE A 16 -80.55 13.51 18.71
N LEU A 17 -81.55 14.01 17.98
CA LEU A 17 -81.33 14.71 16.71
C LEU A 17 -80.52 16.00 16.87
N ALA A 18 -80.77 16.76 17.93
CA ALA A 18 -80.04 18.00 18.20
C ALA A 18 -78.56 17.72 18.53
N THR A 19 -78.29 16.70 19.34
CA THR A 19 -76.92 16.31 19.70
C THR A 19 -76.18 15.65 18.53
N ALA A 20 -76.86 14.83 17.74
CA ALA A 20 -76.30 14.26 16.52
C ALA A 20 -75.99 15.36 15.49
N GLY A 21 -76.92 16.30 15.28
CA GLY A 21 -76.73 17.44 14.39
C GLY A 21 -75.58 18.35 14.81
N LEU A 22 -75.49 18.66 16.11
CA LEU A 22 -74.39 19.43 16.67
C LEU A 22 -73.05 18.71 16.50
N SER A 23 -73.01 17.39 16.73
CA SER A 23 -71.79 16.59 16.55
C SER A 23 -71.32 16.59 15.10
N VAL A 24 -72.24 16.50 14.14
CA VAL A 24 -71.91 16.59 12.71
C VAL A 24 -71.37 17.97 12.36
N LEU A 25 -71.98 19.06 12.87
CA LEU A 25 -71.50 20.42 12.62
C LEU A 25 -70.11 20.68 13.22
N VAL A 26 -69.85 20.20 14.44
CA VAL A 26 -68.54 20.32 15.07
C VAL A 26 -67.49 19.52 14.29
N SER A 27 -67.83 18.30 13.87
CA SER A 27 -66.94 17.46 13.06
C SER A 27 -66.63 18.10 11.71
N LEU A 28 -67.64 18.65 11.03
CA LEU A 28 -67.47 19.33 9.75
C LEU A 28 -66.62 20.60 9.90
N GLY A 29 -66.88 21.38 10.95
CA GLY A 29 -66.11 22.59 11.27
C GLY A 29 -64.64 22.27 11.56
N ALA A 30 -64.37 21.23 12.35
CA ALA A 30 -63.01 20.76 12.61
C ALA A 30 -62.31 20.27 11.34
N HIS A 31 -63.03 19.57 10.45
CA HIS A 31 -62.47 19.09 9.19
C HIS A 31 -62.11 20.25 8.25
N VAL A 32 -62.99 21.23 8.07
CA VAL A 32 -62.73 22.41 7.25
C VAL A 32 -61.59 23.24 7.84
N HIS A 33 -61.56 23.43 9.16
CA HIS A 33 -60.46 24.13 9.82
C HIS A 33 -59.12 23.41 9.60
N GLY A 34 -59.11 22.08 9.65
CA GLY A 34 -57.93 21.27 9.31
C GLY A 34 -57.43 21.52 7.89
N LEU A 35 -58.34 21.50 6.90
CA LEU A 35 -57.99 21.77 5.50
C LEU A 35 -57.48 23.20 5.28
N VAL A 36 -58.10 24.18 5.94
CA VAL A 36 -57.69 25.60 5.85
C VAL A 36 -56.31 25.80 6.48
N VAL A 37 -56.04 25.19 7.64
CA VAL A 37 -54.72 25.27 8.28
C VAL A 37 -53.65 24.57 7.41
N GLU A 38 -53.94 23.41 6.84
CA GLU A 38 -53.01 22.73 5.93
C GLU A 38 -52.72 23.56 4.67
N HIS A 39 -53.72 24.25 4.14
CA HIS A 39 -53.56 25.10 2.96
C HIS A 39 -52.83 26.42 3.26
N LEU A 40 -53.11 27.05 4.41
CA LEU A 40 -52.47 28.29 4.84
C LEU A 40 -51.05 28.08 5.37
N ALA A 41 -50.76 26.93 5.98
CA ALA A 41 -49.46 26.65 6.60
C ALA A 41 -48.37 26.18 5.62
N ASP A 42 -48.64 26.19 4.31
CA ASP A 42 -47.71 25.79 3.22
C ASP A 42 -46.86 24.54 3.55
N VAL A 43 -47.54 23.55 4.14
CA VAL A 43 -46.89 22.32 4.63
C VAL A 43 -46.24 21.54 3.49
N SER A 44 -46.79 21.67 2.28
CA SER A 44 -46.25 21.08 1.06
C SER A 44 -44.92 21.74 0.64
N GLY A 45 -44.82 23.08 0.69
CA GLY A 45 -43.60 23.83 0.42
C GLY A 45 -42.47 23.47 1.40
N LEU A 46 -42.79 23.41 2.70
CA LEU A 46 -41.82 23.02 3.74
C LEU A 46 -41.35 21.57 3.56
N ARG A 47 -42.24 20.63 3.24
CA ARG A 47 -41.87 19.23 2.95
C ARG A 47 -40.94 19.12 1.75
N GLN A 48 -41.20 19.89 0.68
CA GLN A 48 -40.33 19.92 -0.49
C GLN A 48 -38.96 20.51 -0.18
N GLN A 49 -38.90 21.59 0.60
CA GLN A 49 -37.63 22.18 1.05
C GLN A 49 -36.84 21.21 1.93
N LEU A 50 -37.52 20.55 2.88
CA LEU A 50 -36.90 19.56 3.76
C LEU A 50 -36.38 18.34 2.97
N ALA A 51 -37.14 17.87 1.97
CA ALA A 51 -36.69 16.83 1.07
C ALA A 51 -35.46 17.27 0.23
N ARG A 52 -35.41 18.52 -0.22
CA ARG A 52 -34.22 19.07 -0.92
C ARG A 52 -33.01 19.15 0.00
N TYR A 53 -33.17 19.64 1.22
CA TYR A 53 -32.08 19.70 2.19
C TYR A 53 -31.60 18.31 2.61
N ALA A 54 -32.50 17.36 2.81
CA ALA A 54 -32.12 15.97 3.11
C ALA A 54 -31.30 15.34 1.98
N ARG A 55 -31.68 15.56 0.71
CA ARG A 55 -30.90 15.10 -0.44
C ARG A 55 -29.51 15.74 -0.48
N LEU A 56 -29.41 17.04 -0.23
CA LEU A 56 -28.13 17.74 -0.20
C LEU A 56 -27.25 17.27 0.97
N ALA A 57 -27.83 17.09 2.15
CA ALA A 57 -27.12 16.60 3.34
C ALA A 57 -26.57 15.19 3.11
N ASN A 58 -27.40 14.27 2.58
CA ASN A 58 -26.98 12.91 2.26
C ASN A 58 -25.87 12.90 1.21
N GLY A 59 -26.02 13.66 0.12
CA GLY A 59 -25.00 13.75 -0.92
C GLY A 59 -23.68 14.38 -0.42
N LEU A 60 -23.74 15.32 0.52
CA LEU A 60 -22.54 15.88 1.15
C LEU A 60 -21.87 14.85 2.07
N SER A 61 -22.64 14.11 2.86
CA SER A 61 -22.13 13.04 3.73
C SER A 61 -21.43 11.96 2.89
N GLU A 62 -22.07 11.50 1.82
CA GLU A 62 -21.51 10.49 0.92
C GLU A 62 -20.19 10.95 0.29
N ARG A 63 -20.08 12.23 -0.12
CA ARG A 63 -18.82 12.80 -0.63
C ARG A 63 -17.73 12.89 0.44
N VAL A 64 -18.11 13.19 1.68
CA VAL A 64 -17.17 13.23 2.80
C VAL A 64 -16.65 11.82 3.08
N ASP A 65 -17.51 10.83 3.12
CA ASP A 65 -17.13 9.45 3.39
C ASP A 65 -16.29 8.88 2.24
N ALA A 66 -16.67 9.12 0.98
CA ALA A 66 -15.85 8.76 -0.19
C ALA A 66 -14.45 9.39 -0.16
N ARG A 67 -14.31 10.64 0.33
CA ARG A 67 -13.01 11.28 0.51
C ARG A 67 -12.20 10.68 1.67
N LYS A 68 -12.85 10.30 2.78
CA LYS A 68 -12.18 9.62 3.89
C LYS A 68 -11.64 8.27 3.44
N ASP A 69 -12.44 7.51 2.70
CA ASP A 69 -12.04 6.21 2.16
C ASP A 69 -10.87 6.37 1.16
N GLY A 70 -10.96 7.37 0.27
CA GLY A 70 -9.86 7.71 -0.64
C GLY A 70 -8.58 8.09 0.10
N ALA A 71 -8.67 8.91 1.15
CA ALA A 71 -7.53 9.30 1.98
C ALA A 71 -6.95 8.10 2.76
N GLY A 72 -7.79 7.21 3.30
CA GLY A 72 -7.36 6.00 4.00
C GLY A 72 -6.62 5.03 3.08
N ASN A 73 -7.12 4.84 1.86
CA ASN A 73 -6.46 4.02 0.84
C ASN A 73 -5.10 4.61 0.43
N ALA A 74 -5.04 5.92 0.16
CA ALA A 74 -3.80 6.60 -0.18
C ALA A 74 -2.76 6.51 0.96
N ALA A 75 -3.19 6.68 2.21
CA ALA A 75 -2.32 6.52 3.38
C ALA A 75 -1.78 5.09 3.49
N THR A 76 -2.62 4.08 3.26
CA THR A 76 -2.22 2.67 3.28
C THR A 76 -1.15 2.37 2.24
N VAL A 77 -1.29 2.92 1.02
CA VAL A 77 -0.29 2.79 -0.05
C VAL A 77 1.01 3.49 0.31
N LEU A 78 0.95 4.69 0.90
CA LEU A 78 2.16 5.40 1.34
C LEU A 78 2.91 4.63 2.43
N PHE A 79 2.21 4.10 3.43
CA PHE A 79 2.85 3.33 4.50
C PHE A 79 3.43 2.00 4.03
N SER A 80 2.77 1.31 3.09
CA SER A 80 3.31 0.08 2.51
C SER A 80 4.56 0.36 1.68
N ALA A 81 4.55 1.40 0.84
CA ALA A 81 5.70 1.84 0.07
C ALA A 81 6.88 2.25 0.99
N GLN A 82 6.61 3.01 2.04
CA GLN A 82 7.65 3.41 3.01
C GLN A 82 8.27 2.21 3.74
N ARG A 83 7.46 1.19 4.08
CA ARG A 83 7.98 -0.06 4.67
C ARG A 83 8.85 -0.83 3.68
N GLN A 84 8.43 -0.92 2.41
CA GLN A 84 9.23 -1.57 1.37
C GLN A 84 10.56 -0.85 1.15
N GLU A 85 10.55 0.49 1.11
CA GLU A 85 11.76 1.30 0.98
C GLU A 85 12.71 1.05 2.16
N ALA A 86 12.19 1.05 3.39
CA ALA A 86 12.99 0.77 4.59
C ALA A 86 13.59 -0.64 4.57
N GLN A 87 12.82 -1.65 4.14
CA GLN A 87 13.29 -3.02 4.00
C GLN A 87 14.36 -3.13 2.90
N LEU A 88 14.16 -2.50 1.74
CA LEU A 88 15.13 -2.50 0.66
C LEU A 88 16.42 -1.78 1.06
N LYS A 89 16.32 -0.62 1.72
CA LYS A 89 17.49 0.09 2.28
C LYS A 89 18.24 -0.77 3.29
N LYS A 90 17.52 -1.48 4.16
CA LYS A 90 18.13 -2.41 5.12
C LYS A 90 18.85 -3.55 4.39
N LYS A 91 18.20 -4.19 3.41
CA LYS A 91 18.80 -5.26 2.58
C LYS A 91 20.02 -4.77 1.82
N VAL A 92 19.96 -3.58 1.21
CA VAL A 92 21.11 -2.96 0.53
C VAL A 92 22.25 -2.76 1.52
N ARG A 93 21.98 -2.21 2.71
CA ARG A 93 23.01 -2.02 3.74
C ARG A 93 23.58 -3.35 4.26
N GLU A 94 22.74 -4.36 4.42
CA GLU A 94 23.14 -5.73 4.78
C GLU A 94 24.05 -6.31 3.69
N LEU A 95 23.68 -6.21 2.42
CA LEU A 95 24.48 -6.65 1.27
C LEU A 95 25.80 -5.86 1.12
N GLU A 96 25.78 -4.55 1.40
CA GLU A 96 26.98 -3.70 1.42
C GLU A 96 27.95 -4.07 2.54
N THR A 97 27.41 -4.54 3.68
CA THR A 97 28.20 -4.94 4.85
C THR A 97 28.60 -6.42 4.78
N ALA A 98 27.89 -7.25 4.01
CA ALA A 98 28.17 -8.65 3.85
C ALA A 98 29.54 -8.88 3.19
N PRO A 99 30.35 -9.82 3.70
CA PRO A 99 31.71 -10.07 3.21
C PRO A 99 31.77 -10.66 1.79
N HIS A 100 30.69 -11.29 1.30
CA HIS A 100 30.59 -11.87 -0.05
C HIS A 100 29.98 -10.89 -1.06
N ARG A 101 30.53 -9.69 -1.06
CA ARG A 101 29.91 -8.45 -1.53
C ARG A 101 29.36 -8.50 -2.96
N PHE A 102 30.09 -9.05 -3.92
CA PHE A 102 29.63 -9.36 -5.28
C PHE A 102 30.75 -10.21 -5.88
N ILE A 103 30.49 -11.49 -6.14
CA ILE A 103 31.47 -12.33 -6.82
C ILE A 103 31.46 -11.91 -8.28
N ARG A 104 32.56 -11.32 -8.75
CA ARG A 104 32.71 -10.97 -10.17
C ARG A 104 33.25 -12.20 -10.89
N SER A 105 32.47 -12.82 -11.76
CA SER A 105 32.92 -13.95 -12.57
C SER A 105 33.55 -13.48 -13.89
N LEU A 106 34.64 -14.14 -14.28
CA LEU A 106 35.33 -13.96 -15.57
C LEU A 106 35.50 -15.33 -16.24
N GLY A 107 35.26 -15.38 -17.54
CA GLY A 107 35.41 -16.59 -18.35
C GLY A 107 34.13 -17.43 -18.43
N PRO A 108 34.07 -18.38 -19.39
CA PRO A 108 32.92 -19.28 -19.55
C PRO A 108 32.91 -20.36 -18.48
N GLU A 109 31.77 -20.55 -17.83
CA GLU A 109 31.50 -21.57 -16.79
C GLU A 109 31.27 -22.95 -17.43
N LEU A 110 32.20 -23.38 -18.29
CA LEU A 110 32.11 -24.63 -19.05
C LEU A 110 33.35 -25.48 -18.78
N LEU A 111 33.14 -26.80 -18.62
CA LEU A 111 34.24 -27.76 -18.61
C LEU A 111 35.03 -27.64 -19.91
N PRO A 112 36.39 -27.64 -19.88
CA PRO A 112 37.27 -28.08 -18.80
C PRO A 112 37.67 -27.01 -17.77
N ASN A 113 37.09 -25.82 -17.78
CA ASN A 113 37.47 -24.73 -16.87
C ASN A 113 37.06 -25.02 -15.43
N ARG A 114 37.95 -24.70 -14.49
CA ARG A 114 37.72 -24.77 -13.04
C ARG A 114 37.67 -23.35 -12.45
N PRO A 115 36.89 -23.13 -11.38
CA PRO A 115 36.80 -21.83 -10.74
C PRO A 115 38.03 -21.56 -9.88
N PHE A 116 38.66 -20.40 -10.08
CA PHE A 116 39.71 -19.86 -9.22
C PHE A 116 39.24 -18.56 -8.59
N GLU A 117 39.38 -18.40 -7.29
CA GLU A 117 39.07 -17.15 -6.59
C GLU A 117 40.33 -16.32 -6.38
N PHE A 118 40.28 -15.09 -6.87
CA PHE A 118 41.28 -14.06 -6.67
C PHE A 118 40.68 -12.97 -5.78
N MET A 119 41.30 -12.70 -4.65
CA MET A 119 41.00 -11.52 -3.85
C MET A 119 41.74 -10.33 -4.46
N VAL A 120 40.98 -9.36 -4.97
CA VAL A 120 41.50 -8.24 -5.76
C VAL A 120 41.12 -6.92 -5.11
N MET A 121 42.08 -6.00 -5.02
CA MET A 121 41.82 -4.62 -4.60
C MET A 121 42.42 -3.63 -5.60
N ASN A 122 41.81 -2.46 -5.75
CA ASN A 122 42.38 -1.37 -6.53
C ASN A 122 42.98 -0.31 -5.58
N SER A 123 44.30 -0.20 -5.62
CA SER A 123 45.05 0.75 -4.79
C SER A 123 44.66 2.21 -5.06
N SER A 124 44.47 2.61 -6.31
CA SER A 124 44.05 3.97 -6.70
C SER A 124 42.68 4.32 -6.12
N VAL A 125 41.73 3.39 -6.20
CA VAL A 125 40.39 3.57 -5.60
C VAL A 125 40.49 3.64 -4.08
N SER A 126 41.30 2.77 -3.46
CA SER A 126 41.50 2.80 -2.00
C SER A 126 42.08 4.13 -1.50
N HIS A 127 42.98 4.76 -2.25
CA HIS A 127 43.56 6.04 -1.88
C HIS A 127 42.55 7.19 -2.00
N GLN A 128 41.71 7.17 -3.03
CA GLN A 128 40.68 8.19 -3.23
C GLN A 128 39.54 8.07 -2.21
N VAL A 129 39.08 6.85 -1.94
CA VAL A 129 38.06 6.61 -0.90
C VAL A 129 38.56 7.04 0.48
N LYS A 130 39.85 6.83 0.80
CA LYS A 130 40.47 7.33 2.05
C LYS A 130 40.48 8.86 2.14
N ARG A 131 40.53 9.57 1.00
CA ARG A 131 40.45 11.04 0.93
C ARG A 131 39.01 11.57 0.98
N GLY A 132 38.02 10.69 0.92
CA GLY A 132 36.59 11.05 0.86
C GLY A 132 36.08 11.29 -0.56
N ASP A 133 36.92 11.14 -1.58
CA ASP A 133 36.57 11.32 -2.98
C ASP A 133 36.17 10.00 -3.65
N ARG A 134 35.40 10.09 -4.73
CA ARG A 134 35.01 8.95 -5.57
C ARG A 134 35.93 8.84 -6.77
N HIS A 135 36.27 7.60 -7.14
CA HIS A 135 37.05 7.35 -8.35
C HIS A 135 36.22 7.55 -9.62
N ALA A 136 36.77 8.28 -10.58
CA ALA A 136 36.07 8.70 -11.79
C ALA A 136 35.53 7.52 -12.63
N PHE A 137 36.25 6.39 -12.62
CA PHE A 137 35.95 5.23 -13.48
C PHE A 137 35.54 3.96 -12.72
N TYR A 138 35.78 3.89 -11.42
CA TYR A 138 35.62 2.65 -10.66
C TYR A 138 34.79 2.90 -9.41
N ASP A 139 33.96 1.93 -9.08
CA ASP A 139 33.15 1.97 -7.88
C ASP A 139 34.02 1.84 -6.61
N ASN A 140 33.55 2.45 -5.52
CA ASN A 140 34.19 2.45 -4.21
C ASN A 140 34.29 1.03 -3.62
N SER A 141 33.55 0.05 -4.14
CA SER A 141 33.68 -1.36 -3.77
C SER A 141 35.10 -1.90 -3.95
N TRP A 142 35.84 -1.41 -4.95
CA TRP A 142 37.23 -1.80 -5.23
C TRP A 142 38.27 -1.28 -4.23
N ALA A 143 37.88 -0.42 -3.28
CA ALA A 143 38.77 0.06 -2.22
C ALA A 143 39.14 -1.02 -1.20
N ARG A 144 38.37 -2.11 -1.13
CA ARG A 144 38.61 -3.27 -0.27
C ARG A 144 38.91 -4.50 -1.13
N PRO A 145 39.55 -5.55 -0.58
CA PRO A 145 39.68 -6.83 -1.28
C PRO A 145 38.29 -7.40 -1.62
N VAL A 146 38.05 -7.65 -2.91
CA VAL A 146 36.81 -8.22 -3.46
C VAL A 146 37.14 -9.58 -4.12
N PRO A 147 36.33 -10.62 -3.89
CA PRO A 147 36.52 -11.91 -4.56
C PRO A 147 36.12 -11.82 -6.04
N VAL A 148 37.02 -12.27 -6.91
CA VAL A 148 36.83 -12.39 -8.36
C VAL A 148 37.02 -13.85 -8.72
N HIS A 149 35.98 -14.48 -9.27
CA HIS A 149 36.04 -15.86 -9.74
C HIS A 149 36.46 -15.85 -11.20
N ILE A 150 37.47 -16.64 -11.54
CA ILE A 150 37.99 -16.77 -12.89
C ILE A 150 37.93 -18.24 -13.27
N TRP A 151 37.18 -18.52 -14.33
CA TRP A 151 37.04 -19.85 -14.90
C TRP A 151 38.13 -20.06 -15.94
N ALA A 152 39.09 -20.94 -15.65
CA ALA A 152 40.20 -21.26 -16.55
C ALA A 152 40.63 -22.73 -16.38
N THR A 153 41.43 -23.26 -17.30
CA THR A 153 41.90 -24.65 -17.20
C THR A 153 43.04 -24.82 -16.19
N SER A 154 43.83 -23.77 -15.98
CA SER A 154 44.98 -23.75 -15.08
C SER A 154 45.09 -22.43 -14.32
N LEU A 155 45.86 -22.42 -13.21
CA LEU A 155 46.10 -21.21 -12.43
C LEU A 155 46.89 -20.14 -13.22
N GLU A 156 47.76 -20.56 -14.14
CA GLU A 156 48.54 -19.65 -14.98
C GLU A 156 47.66 -18.94 -16.01
N GLU A 157 46.77 -19.69 -16.65
CA GLU A 157 45.75 -19.13 -17.55
C GLU A 157 44.78 -18.21 -16.79
N ALA A 158 44.37 -18.59 -15.58
CA ALA A 158 43.53 -17.74 -14.72
C ALA A 158 44.21 -16.41 -14.38
N ARG A 159 45.53 -16.43 -14.12
CA ARG A 159 46.33 -15.21 -13.90
C ARG A 159 46.47 -14.38 -15.17
N ALA A 160 46.61 -15.00 -16.34
CA ALA A 160 46.68 -14.29 -17.62
C ALA A 160 45.35 -13.60 -17.95
N GLU A 161 44.22 -14.29 -17.76
CA GLU A 161 42.87 -13.73 -17.91
C GLU A 161 42.60 -12.62 -16.88
N TYR A 162 43.07 -12.80 -15.64
CA TYR A 162 43.04 -11.74 -14.64
C TYR A 162 43.79 -10.48 -15.10
N GLU A 163 45.05 -10.60 -15.51
CA GLU A 163 45.86 -9.43 -15.92
C GLU A 163 45.29 -8.77 -17.19
N ARG A 164 44.63 -9.54 -18.05
CA ARG A 164 43.93 -9.02 -19.24
C ARG A 164 42.71 -8.18 -18.86
N ALA A 165 41.89 -8.66 -17.92
CA ALA A 165 40.67 -7.97 -17.49
C ALA A 165 40.93 -6.84 -16.48
N TYR A 166 41.90 -7.03 -15.59
CA TYR A 166 42.26 -6.12 -14.51
C TYR A 166 43.77 -5.83 -14.49
N PRO A 167 44.27 -4.99 -15.41
CA PRO A 167 45.70 -4.68 -15.49
C PRO A 167 46.24 -4.00 -14.22
N ARG A 168 47.44 -4.39 -13.80
CA ARG A 168 48.19 -3.70 -12.72
C ARG A 168 48.41 -2.21 -12.96
N MET A 169 48.53 -1.81 -14.23
CA MET A 169 48.70 -0.41 -14.64
C MET A 169 47.52 0.47 -14.18
N LEU A 170 46.33 -0.10 -14.04
CA LEU A 170 45.13 0.58 -13.56
C LEU A 170 44.99 0.52 -12.03
N GLY A 171 46.01 0.01 -11.33
CA GLY A 171 46.10 -0.01 -9.87
C GLY A 171 45.53 -1.27 -9.20
N PHE A 172 45.09 -2.26 -9.97
CA PHE A 172 44.60 -3.55 -9.46
C PHE A 172 45.75 -4.42 -8.93
N LYS A 173 45.53 -5.03 -7.77
CA LYS A 173 46.47 -5.93 -7.10
C LYS A 173 45.73 -7.14 -6.56
N VAL A 174 46.29 -8.33 -6.77
CA VAL A 174 45.84 -9.58 -6.16
C VAL A 174 46.46 -9.69 -4.78
N THR A 175 45.64 -9.89 -3.74
CA THR A 175 46.10 -10.15 -2.37
C THR A 175 46.18 -11.63 -2.06
N HIS A 176 45.25 -12.44 -2.59
CA HIS A 176 45.19 -13.89 -2.38
C HIS A 176 44.63 -14.56 -3.64
N ALA A 177 45.11 -15.77 -3.96
CA ALA A 177 44.60 -16.56 -5.08
C ALA A 177 44.47 -18.02 -4.64
N GLN A 178 43.30 -18.61 -4.80
CA GLN A 178 43.02 -20.00 -4.44
C GLN A 178 42.14 -20.69 -5.49
N ALA A 179 42.33 -21.99 -5.67
CA ALA A 179 41.40 -22.79 -6.46
C ALA A 179 40.14 -23.05 -5.62
N LEU A 180 38.95 -22.81 -6.18
CA LEU A 180 37.72 -23.27 -5.54
C LEU A 180 37.48 -24.74 -5.89
N SER A 181 37.07 -25.53 -4.90
CA SER A 181 36.52 -26.85 -5.19
C SER A 181 35.25 -26.68 -6.01
N ALA A 182 35.12 -27.44 -7.10
CA ALA A 182 34.02 -27.31 -8.08
C ALA A 182 32.61 -27.49 -7.46
N ASP A 183 32.52 -28.08 -6.27
CA ASP A 183 31.25 -28.25 -5.53
C ASP A 183 30.68 -26.92 -4.99
N VAL A 184 31.50 -25.89 -4.77
CA VAL A 184 31.04 -24.60 -4.24
C VAL A 184 30.41 -23.72 -5.34
N ALA A 185 30.81 -23.91 -6.60
CA ALA A 185 30.36 -23.08 -7.71
C ALA A 185 28.94 -23.40 -8.21
N VAL A 186 28.40 -24.59 -7.89
CA VAL A 186 27.04 -25.01 -8.26
C VAL A 186 26.03 -24.69 -7.14
N THR A 187 26.48 -24.19 -5.98
CA THR A 187 25.57 -23.71 -4.93
C THR A 187 25.12 -22.30 -5.28
N ASP A 188 24.23 -22.23 -6.26
CA ASP A 188 23.45 -21.06 -6.60
C ASP A 188 22.84 -20.46 -5.30
N PRO A 189 23.01 -19.16 -5.00
CA PRO A 189 22.35 -18.54 -3.85
C PRO A 189 20.81 -18.59 -3.96
N ALA A 190 20.26 -18.97 -5.12
CA ALA A 190 18.84 -19.26 -5.30
C ALA A 190 18.38 -20.55 -4.59
N THR A 191 19.26 -21.53 -4.33
CA THR A 191 18.88 -22.81 -3.72
C THR A 191 18.94 -22.82 -2.20
N MET A 192 19.52 -21.79 -1.56
CA MET A 192 19.51 -21.66 -0.08
C MET A 192 18.22 -21.05 0.49
N ALA A 193 17.22 -20.75 -0.33
CA ALA A 193 15.98 -20.11 0.12
C ALA A 193 14.73 -20.94 -0.18
N LEU A 194 14.74 -22.24 0.11
CA LEU A 194 13.52 -23.07 0.16
C LEU A 194 13.76 -24.30 1.06
N ASP A 195 14.12 -24.07 2.32
CA ASP A 195 13.81 -25.02 3.37
C ASP A 195 12.36 -24.71 3.83
N PRO A 196 11.36 -25.54 3.52
CA PRO A 196 10.05 -25.40 4.14
C PRO A 196 10.21 -25.75 5.62
N ALA A 197 10.00 -24.77 6.49
CA ALA A 197 9.94 -24.98 7.93
C ALA A 197 8.93 -26.09 8.29
N PRO A 198 9.19 -26.88 9.35
CA PRO A 198 8.29 -27.95 9.78
C PRO A 198 6.93 -27.45 10.27
#